data_AF-A0A5N6JKS5-F1
#
_entry.id   AF-A0A5N6JKS5-F1
#
_cell.length_a   1.000
_cell.length_b   1.000
_cell.length_c   1.000
_cell.angle_alpha   90.00
_cell.angle_beta   90.00
_cell.angle_gamma   90.00
#
_symmetry.space_group_name_H-M   'P 1'
#
loop_
_entity.id
_entity.type
_entity.pdbx_description
1 polymer ?
#
loop_
_entity_poly.entity_id
_entity_poly.type
_entity_poly.pdbx_seq_one_letter_code
_entity_poly.pdbx_strand_id
1 'polypeptide(L)'
;MGKEKNNFNLKTPKGTKDWSGSDALLRDRIFTTIADVFKRHGGTALDTPVFELREILAGKYGEDSKLIYDLQDQGGEICSLRYDLTVPFARWLAMNPDVRSMKRYHIAKVYRRDQPAVSKGRMREFYQCDFDVAGTFDPMVPDAEVLKIVTEVFEELGWQGRYSIKINHRKILDGVFEVCGVPADKIRPISSAVDKLDKMPWADVRKEMVEEKGLDGAVADKIETYVVKKGTRDLLETLLKDEALLANASAKAGLEDMGLLMDYLEAFGVLDRISFDMSLARGLDYYTGVIYEVVTEGSAPAVSSSAPEAEKLQKSGKKSKSKGNADDDDRSNDPTLGVGSVAAGGRYDNLVGMFLPKAQIPCVGVSFGVDRIFSITKARLEREKSAEALRSSEVDAFVMAFGGKGFTGMLKERMNVCQTLWNAGVKAEFSYKVKPKLPQQFKAAEQGGVPFAVILGEDELAEGKVRIKEMGLEDGHPEKEGVLVDLASLPAEVKARVARKRDQASAVTQQLEGLNVNAPTN
;
A
#
# COMPACT_ATOMS: atom_id res chain seq x y z
N MET A 1 46.04 -11.62 -27.44
CA MET A 1 45.08 -11.49 -26.33
C MET A 1 43.75 -11.02 -26.90
N GLY A 2 42.81 -11.94 -27.11
CA GLY A 2 41.47 -11.60 -27.59
C GLY A 2 40.74 -10.80 -26.51
N LYS A 3 40.20 -9.63 -26.87
CA LYS A 3 39.26 -8.90 -26.01
C LYS A 3 37.97 -9.72 -25.99
N GLU A 4 37.81 -10.59 -24.99
CA GLU A 4 36.48 -11.07 -24.63
C GLU A 4 35.63 -9.84 -24.28
N LYS A 5 34.70 -9.50 -25.17
CA LYS A 5 33.64 -8.56 -24.86
C LYS A 5 32.71 -9.28 -23.88
N ASN A 6 32.94 -9.10 -22.59
CA ASN A 6 31.95 -9.45 -21.58
C ASN A 6 30.72 -8.55 -21.79
N ASN A 7 29.78 -9.06 -22.58
CA ASN A 7 28.51 -8.40 -22.83
C ASN A 7 27.58 -8.70 -21.65
N PHE A 8 27.79 -8.01 -20.53
CA PHE A 8 26.89 -8.10 -19.38
C PHE A 8 25.57 -7.43 -19.73
N ASN A 9 24.46 -8.13 -19.50
CA ASN A 9 23.14 -7.54 -19.64
C ASN A 9 22.83 -6.68 -18.41
N LEU A 10 22.82 -5.36 -18.58
CA LEU A 10 22.47 -4.41 -17.51
C LEU A 10 20.96 -4.44 -17.28
N LYS A 11 20.53 -5.16 -16.24
CA LYS A 11 19.15 -5.22 -15.80
C LYS A 11 19.05 -5.46 -14.30
N THR A 12 17.94 -5.05 -13.70
CA THR A 12 17.57 -5.47 -12.34
C THR A 12 17.16 -6.96 -12.33
N PRO A 13 17.24 -7.64 -11.17
CA PRO A 13 16.65 -8.96 -11.00
C PRO A 13 15.16 -8.99 -11.38
N LYS A 14 14.68 -10.12 -11.89
CA LYS A 14 13.27 -10.27 -12.30
C LYS A 14 12.32 -9.96 -11.12
N GLY A 15 11.32 -9.13 -11.38
CA GLY A 15 10.33 -8.73 -10.37
C GLY A 15 10.87 -7.72 -9.35
N THR A 16 11.97 -7.02 -9.66
CA THR A 16 12.52 -5.92 -8.86
C THR A 16 12.68 -4.68 -9.75
N LYS A 17 12.60 -3.48 -9.17
CA LYS A 17 12.72 -2.22 -9.92
C LYS A 17 13.44 -1.14 -9.13
N ASP A 18 14.11 -0.27 -9.87
CA ASP A 18 14.63 0.98 -9.33
C ASP A 18 13.52 2.02 -9.24
N TRP A 19 13.59 2.89 -8.23
CA TRP A 19 12.65 3.99 -8.03
C TRP A 19 13.39 5.31 -8.24
N SER A 20 12.85 6.19 -9.07
CA SER A 20 13.50 7.47 -9.41
C SER A 20 12.48 8.55 -9.79
N GLY A 21 12.92 9.81 -9.77
CA GLY A 21 12.10 10.97 -10.18
C GLY A 21 10.80 11.07 -9.39
N SER A 22 9.72 11.43 -10.09
CA SER A 22 8.37 11.58 -9.51
C SER A 22 7.86 10.30 -8.83
N ASP A 23 8.27 9.13 -9.30
CA ASP A 23 7.81 7.85 -8.74
C ASP A 23 8.38 7.64 -7.34
N ALA A 24 9.64 8.01 -7.12
CA ALA A 24 10.26 7.97 -5.79
C ALA A 24 9.56 8.96 -4.84
N LEU A 25 9.29 10.18 -5.29
CA LEU A 25 8.63 11.21 -4.49
C LEU A 25 7.20 10.83 -4.10
N LEU A 26 6.42 10.30 -5.05
CA LEU A 26 5.06 9.82 -4.76
C LEU A 26 5.08 8.68 -3.75
N ARG A 27 6.04 7.75 -3.88
CA ARG A 27 6.22 6.67 -2.90
C ARG A 27 6.58 7.21 -1.51
N ASP A 28 7.47 8.19 -1.42
CA ASP A 28 7.86 8.80 -0.15
C ASP A 28 6.70 9.58 0.49
N ARG A 29 5.84 10.23 -0.31
CA ARG A 29 4.58 10.83 0.15
C ARG A 29 3.65 9.76 0.72
N ILE A 30 3.47 8.63 0.03
CA ILE A 30 2.66 7.51 0.53
C ILE A 30 3.20 6.98 1.87
N PHE A 31 4.51 6.76 1.97
CA PHE A 31 5.13 6.30 3.22
C PHE A 31 4.92 7.30 4.36
N THR A 32 5.10 8.59 4.09
CA THR A 32 4.93 9.65 5.10
C THR A 32 3.48 9.69 5.59
N THR A 33 2.50 9.69 4.67
CA THR A 33 1.08 9.65 5.03
C THR A 33 0.74 8.44 5.89
N ILE A 34 1.17 7.23 5.48
CA ILE A 34 0.91 6.00 6.26
C ILE A 34 1.57 6.08 7.64
N ALA A 35 2.83 6.49 7.71
CA ALA A 35 3.57 6.58 8.97
C ALA A 35 2.96 7.61 9.93
N ASP A 36 2.43 8.72 9.42
CA ASP A 36 1.81 9.74 10.25
C ASP A 36 0.48 9.27 10.84
N VAL A 37 -0.33 8.51 10.09
CA VAL A 37 -1.51 7.82 10.65
C VAL A 37 -1.10 6.81 11.73
N PHE A 38 -0.07 6.00 11.48
CA PHE A 38 0.41 5.05 12.47
C PHE A 38 0.88 5.71 13.78
N LYS A 39 1.61 6.83 13.68
CA LYS A 39 2.03 7.61 14.86
C LYS A 39 0.86 8.26 15.58
N ARG A 40 -0.16 8.73 14.85
CA ARG A 40 -1.40 9.28 15.43
C ARG A 40 -2.11 8.26 16.33
N HIS A 41 -2.03 6.98 15.98
CA HIS A 41 -2.54 5.86 16.76
C HIS A 41 -1.55 5.29 17.80
N GLY A 42 -0.47 6.03 18.09
CA GLY A 42 0.52 5.64 19.10
C GLY A 42 1.44 4.48 18.68
N GLY A 43 1.49 4.16 17.38
CA GLY A 43 2.40 3.15 16.85
C GLY A 43 3.86 3.57 17.03
N THR A 44 4.68 2.67 17.58
CA THR A 44 6.13 2.85 17.68
C THR A 44 6.84 2.14 16.55
N ALA A 45 7.85 2.77 15.95
CA ALA A 45 8.63 2.13 14.89
C ALA A 45 9.40 0.92 15.42
N LEU A 46 9.34 -0.19 14.68
CA LEU A 46 10.22 -1.35 14.85
C LEU A 46 10.92 -1.61 13.52
N ASP A 47 12.19 -2.01 13.58
CA ASP A 47 12.90 -2.54 12.43
C ASP A 47 13.59 -3.86 12.79
N THR A 48 13.65 -4.77 11.82
CA THR A 48 14.28 -6.08 11.97
C THR A 48 15.26 -6.32 10.83
N PRO A 49 16.24 -7.23 10.99
CA PRO A 49 17.09 -7.63 9.89
C PRO A 49 16.29 -8.06 8.65
N VAL A 50 16.89 -7.87 7.47
CA VAL A 50 16.26 -8.23 6.19
C VAL A 50 16.20 -9.75 5.97
N PHE A 51 17.08 -10.50 6.63
CA PHE A 51 17.08 -11.95 6.66
C PHE A 51 16.90 -12.46 8.09
N GLU A 52 16.26 -13.61 8.21
CA GLU A 52 16.08 -14.35 9.46
C GLU A 52 16.78 -15.71 9.33
N LEU A 53 17.02 -16.39 10.45
CA LEU A 53 17.37 -17.81 10.41
C LEU A 53 16.26 -18.57 9.68
N ARG A 54 16.62 -19.48 8.76
CA ARG A 54 15.64 -20.20 7.92
C ARG A 54 14.58 -20.92 8.74
N GLU A 55 14.97 -21.47 9.90
CA GLU A 55 14.06 -22.17 10.82
C GLU A 55 12.97 -21.28 11.41
N ILE A 56 13.21 -19.96 11.51
CA ILE A 56 12.20 -19.01 11.99
C ILE A 56 11.05 -18.87 11.00
N LEU A 57 11.36 -18.94 9.69
CA LEU A 57 10.38 -18.79 8.61
C LEU A 57 9.73 -20.14 8.22
N ALA A 58 10.39 -21.26 8.51
CA ALA A 58 9.94 -22.58 8.10
C ALA A 58 8.59 -22.97 8.75
N GLY A 59 7.65 -23.43 7.91
CA GLY A 59 6.36 -23.95 8.37
C GLY A 59 5.36 -22.89 8.87
N LYS A 60 5.65 -21.59 8.69
CA LYS A 60 4.75 -20.49 9.13
C LYS A 60 3.76 -20.04 8.07
N TYR A 61 4.01 -20.37 6.82
CA TYR A 61 3.29 -19.81 5.66
C TYR A 61 2.54 -20.86 4.84
N GLY A 62 2.31 -22.06 5.38
CA GLY A 62 1.63 -23.15 4.65
C GLY A 62 2.30 -23.43 3.29
N GLU A 63 1.49 -23.51 2.24
CA GLU A 63 1.94 -23.75 0.85
C GLU A 63 2.87 -22.66 0.30
N ASP A 64 2.81 -21.44 0.84
CA ASP A 64 3.62 -20.30 0.38
C ASP A 64 5.07 -20.37 0.86
N SER A 65 5.40 -21.26 1.80
CA SER A 65 6.77 -21.46 2.29
C SER A 65 7.78 -21.79 1.17
N LYS A 66 7.31 -22.38 0.07
CA LYS A 66 8.14 -22.70 -1.13
C LYS A 66 8.64 -21.45 -1.89
N LEU A 67 8.06 -20.29 -1.60
CA LEU A 67 8.33 -19.02 -2.28
C LEU A 67 9.39 -18.17 -1.56
N ILE A 68 10.01 -18.68 -0.49
CA ILE A 68 11.05 -17.97 0.26
C ILE A 68 12.36 -17.94 -0.56
N TYR A 69 13.09 -16.82 -0.42
CA TYR A 69 14.45 -16.68 -0.94
C TYR A 69 15.47 -17.14 0.11
N ASP A 70 16.18 -18.22 -0.17
CA ASP A 70 17.28 -18.70 0.68
C ASP A 70 18.60 -18.04 0.28
N LEU A 71 19.44 -17.73 1.27
CA LEU A 71 20.82 -17.30 1.03
C LEU A 71 21.70 -18.52 0.73
N GLN A 72 22.79 -18.29 0.01
CA GLN A 72 23.77 -19.33 -0.25
C GLN A 72 24.47 -19.74 1.06
N ASP A 73 24.61 -21.04 1.28
CA ASP A 73 25.44 -21.56 2.37
C ASP A 73 26.92 -21.24 2.10
N GLN A 74 27.53 -20.52 3.04
CA GLN A 74 28.93 -20.10 3.02
C GLN A 74 29.67 -20.58 4.27
N GLY A 75 29.17 -21.62 4.96
CA GLY A 75 29.78 -22.22 6.15
C GLY A 75 29.34 -21.62 7.48
N GLY A 76 28.26 -20.85 7.49
CA GLY A 76 27.70 -20.19 8.68
C GLY A 76 26.25 -20.58 8.96
N GLU A 77 25.51 -19.68 9.60
CA GLU A 77 24.07 -19.87 9.86
C GLU A 77 23.27 -19.85 8.55
N ILE A 78 22.29 -20.75 8.45
CA ILE A 78 21.43 -20.83 7.27
C ILE A 78 20.30 -19.80 7.39
N CYS A 79 20.36 -18.79 6.53
CA CYS A 79 19.44 -17.65 6.56
C CYS A 79 18.58 -17.59 5.29
N SER A 80 17.43 -16.94 5.43
CA SER A 80 16.50 -16.67 4.33
C SER A 80 15.98 -15.24 4.43
N LEU A 81 15.67 -14.62 3.29
CA LEU A 81 15.05 -13.29 3.29
C LEU A 81 13.64 -13.37 3.87
N ARG A 82 13.25 -12.35 4.64
CA ARG A 82 11.92 -12.27 5.24
C ARG A 82 10.81 -12.24 4.17
N TYR A 83 9.80 -13.09 4.36
CA TYR A 83 8.64 -13.21 3.46
C TYR A 83 7.55 -12.18 3.76
N ASP A 84 7.42 -11.82 5.04
CA ASP A 84 6.55 -10.77 5.59
C ASP A 84 7.23 -10.05 6.78
N LEU A 85 6.53 -9.12 7.42
CA LEU A 85 6.99 -8.43 8.64
C LEU A 85 6.35 -8.99 9.92
N THR A 86 5.26 -9.76 9.80
CA THR A 86 4.52 -10.37 10.92
C THR A 86 5.33 -11.45 11.64
N VAL A 87 5.96 -12.38 10.91
CA VAL A 87 6.76 -13.44 11.55
C VAL A 87 8.02 -12.88 12.24
N PRO A 88 8.79 -11.96 11.63
CA PRO A 88 9.85 -11.22 12.33
C PRO A 88 9.37 -10.51 13.60
N PHE A 89 8.16 -9.94 13.60
CA PHE A 89 7.58 -9.32 14.78
C PHE A 89 7.27 -10.34 15.88
N ALA A 90 6.64 -11.47 15.54
CA ALA A 90 6.34 -12.52 16.52
C ALA A 90 7.63 -13.11 17.14
N ARG A 91 8.68 -13.30 16.32
CA ARG A 91 10.02 -13.69 16.79
C ARG A 91 10.62 -12.62 17.70
N TRP A 92 10.41 -11.33 17.41
CA TRP A 92 10.89 -10.22 18.24
C TRP A 92 10.23 -10.21 19.61
N LEU A 93 8.91 -10.37 19.68
CA LEU A 93 8.18 -10.47 20.94
C LEU A 93 8.67 -11.68 21.76
N ALA A 94 8.89 -12.83 21.12
CA ALA A 94 9.41 -14.03 21.78
C ALA A 94 10.82 -13.84 22.35
N MET A 95 11.68 -13.07 21.67
CA MET A 95 13.02 -12.73 22.17
C MET A 95 13.02 -11.67 23.27
N ASN A 96 11.94 -10.89 23.41
CA ASN A 96 11.81 -9.80 24.37
C ASN A 96 10.61 -10.06 25.30
N PRO A 97 10.66 -11.11 26.15
CA PRO A 97 9.51 -11.62 26.91
C PRO A 97 8.95 -10.63 27.96
N ASP A 98 9.70 -9.58 28.29
CA ASP A 98 9.25 -8.50 29.16
C ASP A 98 8.25 -7.56 28.43
N VAL A 99 8.26 -7.55 27.10
CA VAL A 99 7.31 -6.79 26.28
C VAL A 99 6.04 -7.61 26.08
N ARG A 100 5.07 -7.39 26.96
CA ARG A 100 3.76 -8.08 26.91
C ARG A 100 2.68 -7.30 26.18
N SER A 101 2.90 -6.01 25.94
CA SER A 101 1.97 -5.14 25.23
C SER A 101 2.73 -4.11 24.40
N MET A 102 2.29 -3.90 23.16
CA MET A 102 2.93 -2.99 22.21
C MET A 102 1.96 -2.63 21.08
N LYS A 103 1.98 -1.36 20.65
CA LYS A 103 1.52 -0.93 19.32
C LYS A 103 2.74 -0.59 18.50
N ARG A 104 2.94 -1.25 17.36
CA ARG A 104 4.10 -1.01 16.50
C ARG A 104 3.71 -0.78 15.07
N TYR A 105 4.57 -0.07 14.36
CA TYR A 105 4.57 -0.08 12.90
C TYR A 105 5.95 -0.45 12.35
N HIS A 106 5.96 -1.08 11.18
CA HIS A 106 7.18 -1.45 10.45
C HIS A 106 6.98 -1.20 8.96
N ILE A 107 7.80 -0.33 8.37
CA ILE A 107 7.76 -0.03 6.93
C ILE A 107 9.04 -0.56 6.33
N ALA A 108 8.93 -1.63 5.55
CA ALA A 108 10.09 -2.38 5.10
C ALA A 108 9.82 -3.18 3.83
N LYS A 109 10.91 -3.49 3.11
CA LYS A 109 10.85 -4.42 1.98
C LYS A 109 10.72 -5.87 2.45
N VAL A 110 9.97 -6.66 1.67
CA VAL A 110 9.83 -8.11 1.81
C VAL A 110 10.05 -8.81 0.48
N TYR A 111 10.31 -10.11 0.53
CA TYR A 111 10.83 -10.87 -0.61
C TYR A 111 10.03 -12.16 -0.83
N ARG A 112 9.42 -12.28 -2.01
CA ARG A 112 8.60 -13.44 -2.39
C ARG A 112 8.96 -13.87 -3.80
N ARG A 113 9.22 -15.17 -4.01
CA ARG A 113 9.49 -15.76 -5.34
C ARG A 113 8.23 -15.96 -6.17
N ASP A 114 7.27 -15.07 -6.00
CA ASP A 114 6.02 -15.03 -6.75
C ASP A 114 6.25 -14.88 -8.26
N GLN A 115 5.24 -15.26 -9.04
CA GLN A 115 5.22 -14.90 -10.46
C GLN A 115 4.84 -13.42 -10.60
N PRO A 116 5.73 -12.56 -11.14
CA PRO A 116 5.48 -11.13 -11.16
C PRO A 116 4.43 -10.73 -12.20
N ALA A 117 3.71 -9.66 -11.88
CA ALA A 117 2.87 -8.87 -12.78
C ALA A 117 3.16 -7.39 -12.45
N VAL A 118 4.29 -6.90 -12.95
CA VAL A 118 4.94 -5.66 -12.49
C VAL A 118 4.04 -4.44 -12.67
N SER A 119 3.34 -4.33 -13.81
CA SER A 119 2.41 -3.22 -14.08
C SER A 119 1.22 -3.19 -13.12
N LYS A 120 0.90 -4.35 -12.52
CA LYS A 120 -0.18 -4.54 -11.55
C LYS A 120 0.33 -4.50 -10.10
N GLY A 121 1.59 -4.13 -9.88
CA GLY A 121 2.19 -4.04 -8.55
C GLY A 121 2.50 -5.39 -7.89
N ARG A 122 2.44 -6.52 -8.61
CA ARG A 122 2.88 -7.82 -8.11
C ARG A 122 4.36 -8.01 -8.41
N MET A 123 5.19 -7.81 -7.38
CA MET A 123 6.65 -7.83 -7.45
C MET A 123 7.23 -9.00 -6.66
N ARG A 124 8.53 -9.26 -6.82
CA ARG A 124 9.29 -10.18 -5.97
C ARG A 124 9.98 -9.48 -4.81
N GLU A 125 10.32 -8.21 -4.98
CA GLU A 125 10.72 -7.29 -3.92
C GLU A 125 9.71 -6.14 -3.90
N PHE A 126 9.07 -5.90 -2.76
CA PHE A 126 8.11 -4.82 -2.58
C PHE A 126 8.03 -4.38 -1.13
N TYR A 127 7.44 -3.21 -0.89
CA TYR A 127 7.24 -2.71 0.46
C TYR A 127 5.92 -3.21 1.06
N GLN A 128 6.02 -3.60 2.34
CA GLN A 128 4.90 -3.69 3.25
C GLN A 128 4.99 -2.55 4.27
N CYS A 129 3.85 -1.98 4.61
CA CYS A 129 3.71 -1.12 5.78
C CYS A 129 2.79 -1.83 6.77
N ASP A 130 3.33 -2.33 7.87
CA ASP A 130 2.58 -3.12 8.83
C ASP A 130 2.31 -2.31 10.09
N PHE A 131 1.10 -2.41 10.63
CA PHE A 131 0.73 -1.90 11.95
C PHE A 131 0.10 -3.02 12.76
N ASP A 132 0.61 -3.24 13.97
CA ASP A 132 0.20 -4.37 14.80
C ASP A 132 0.07 -3.96 16.27
N VAL A 133 -0.98 -4.49 16.90
CA VAL A 133 -1.26 -4.37 18.32
C VAL A 133 -1.07 -5.75 18.95
N ALA A 134 -0.13 -5.85 19.86
CA ALA A 134 0.17 -7.04 20.64
C ALA A 134 -0.22 -6.82 22.11
N GLY A 135 -0.84 -7.82 22.73
CA GLY A 135 -1.22 -7.82 24.13
C GLY A 135 -2.64 -8.35 24.38
N THR A 136 -2.97 -8.52 25.65
CA THR A 136 -4.31 -8.95 26.09
C THR A 136 -5.16 -7.72 26.38
N PHE A 137 -6.30 -7.61 25.70
CA PHE A 137 -7.24 -6.51 25.79
C PHE A 137 -8.67 -7.03 25.75
N ASP A 138 -9.64 -6.14 25.98
CA ASP A 138 -11.05 -6.46 25.81
C ASP A 138 -11.37 -6.84 24.34
N PRO A 139 -12.32 -7.76 24.12
CA PRO A 139 -12.60 -8.31 22.79
C PRO A 139 -12.91 -7.21 21.77
N MET A 140 -12.39 -7.39 20.55
CA MET A 140 -12.64 -6.57 19.36
C MET A 140 -12.22 -5.09 19.42
N VAL A 141 -11.75 -4.57 20.57
CA VAL A 141 -11.33 -3.16 20.69
C VAL A 141 -10.12 -2.86 19.80
N PRO A 142 -9.00 -3.62 19.87
CA PRO A 142 -7.86 -3.37 18.99
C PRO A 142 -8.16 -3.68 17.53
N ASP A 143 -9.01 -4.68 17.26
CA ASP A 143 -9.44 -5.09 15.92
C ASP A 143 -10.18 -3.95 15.21
N ALA A 144 -11.10 -3.28 15.93
CA ALA A 144 -11.81 -2.12 15.44
C ALA A 144 -10.87 -0.93 15.18
N GLU A 145 -9.89 -0.69 16.05
CA GLU A 145 -8.90 0.38 15.86
C GLU A 145 -8.04 0.15 14.62
N VAL A 146 -7.62 -1.10 14.37
CA VAL A 146 -6.84 -1.42 13.16
C VAL A 146 -7.65 -1.14 11.89
N LEU A 147 -8.94 -1.47 11.87
CA LEU A 147 -9.82 -1.14 10.74
C LEU A 147 -10.04 0.37 10.59
N LYS A 148 -10.11 1.11 11.70
CA LYS A 148 -10.13 2.59 11.67
C LYS A 148 -8.84 3.15 11.05
N ILE A 149 -7.67 2.63 11.43
CA ILE A 149 -6.38 3.00 10.82
C ILE A 149 -6.39 2.75 9.31
N VAL A 150 -6.94 1.62 8.87
CA VAL A 150 -7.09 1.31 7.44
C VAL A 150 -7.88 2.38 6.73
N THR A 151 -9.06 2.73 7.25
CA THR A 151 -9.89 3.81 6.69
C THR A 151 -9.13 5.14 6.65
N GLU A 152 -8.50 5.56 7.75
CA GLU A 152 -7.74 6.82 7.78
C GLU A 152 -6.61 6.86 6.76
N VAL A 153 -5.84 5.78 6.61
CA VAL A 153 -4.77 5.71 5.59
C VAL A 153 -5.34 5.94 4.19
N PHE A 154 -6.44 5.27 3.82
CA PHE A 154 -6.99 5.41 2.48
C PHE A 154 -7.63 6.79 2.24
N GLU A 155 -8.30 7.37 3.24
CA GLU A 155 -8.86 8.72 3.11
C GLU A 155 -7.74 9.78 3.00
N GLU A 156 -6.68 9.68 3.80
CA GLU A 156 -5.53 10.61 3.76
C GLU A 156 -4.71 10.47 2.45
N LEU A 157 -4.76 9.30 1.81
CA LEU A 157 -4.23 9.08 0.46
C LEU A 157 -5.19 9.57 -0.65
N GLY A 158 -6.31 10.19 -0.29
CA GLY A 158 -7.29 10.77 -1.22
C GLY A 158 -8.11 9.72 -1.98
N TRP A 159 -8.36 8.55 -1.41
CA TRP A 159 -9.14 7.51 -2.08
C TRP A 159 -10.64 7.79 -2.08
N GLN A 160 -11.14 8.61 -1.16
CA GLN A 160 -12.50 9.17 -1.19
C GLN A 160 -13.55 8.06 -1.29
N GLY A 161 -13.42 7.01 -0.47
CA GLY A 161 -14.34 5.88 -0.49
C GLY A 161 -14.30 4.95 -1.70
N ARG A 162 -13.33 5.08 -2.61
CA ARG A 162 -13.14 4.18 -3.77
C ARG A 162 -12.51 2.83 -3.40
N TYR A 163 -12.85 2.32 -2.22
CA TYR A 163 -12.39 1.05 -1.68
C TYR A 163 -13.47 0.46 -0.77
N SER A 164 -13.41 -0.84 -0.55
CA SER A 164 -14.24 -1.55 0.43
C SER A 164 -13.37 -2.46 1.27
N ILE A 165 -13.66 -2.55 2.56
CA ILE A 165 -12.96 -3.44 3.49
C ILE A 165 -13.83 -4.66 3.70
N LYS A 166 -13.45 -5.76 3.07
CA LYS A 166 -14.06 -7.06 3.33
C LYS A 166 -13.61 -7.54 4.69
N ILE A 167 -14.55 -8.01 5.51
CA ILE A 167 -14.27 -8.62 6.80
C ILE A 167 -14.92 -10.01 6.87
N ASN A 168 -14.29 -10.92 7.61
CA ASN A 168 -14.84 -12.21 7.99
C ASN A 168 -14.15 -12.68 9.29
N HIS A 169 -14.54 -13.83 9.83
CA HIS A 169 -13.99 -14.35 11.07
C HIS A 169 -13.63 -15.83 10.95
N ARG A 170 -12.45 -16.22 11.45
CA ARG A 170 -11.96 -17.59 11.26
C ARG A 170 -12.80 -18.65 11.96
N LYS A 171 -13.29 -18.34 13.17
CA LYS A 171 -14.26 -19.18 13.88
C LYS A 171 -15.57 -19.40 13.10
N ILE A 172 -16.04 -18.40 12.34
CA ILE A 172 -17.25 -18.53 11.50
C ILE A 172 -16.97 -19.48 10.35
N LEU A 173 -15.85 -19.30 9.64
CA LEU A 173 -15.46 -20.19 8.53
C LEU A 173 -15.30 -21.64 8.98
N ASP A 174 -14.53 -21.87 10.04
CA ASP A 174 -14.30 -23.22 10.56
C ASP A 174 -15.64 -23.85 11.01
N GLY A 175 -16.52 -23.09 11.68
CA GLY A 175 -17.85 -23.57 12.06
C GLY A 175 -18.80 -23.81 10.88
N VAL A 176 -18.76 -23.00 9.82
CA VAL A 176 -19.51 -23.25 8.56
C VAL A 176 -19.08 -24.58 7.96
N PHE A 177 -17.77 -24.84 7.89
CA PHE A 177 -17.26 -26.10 7.33
C PHE A 177 -17.69 -27.31 8.17
N GLU A 178 -17.65 -27.21 9.49
CA GLU A 178 -18.14 -28.25 10.40
C GLU A 178 -19.65 -28.51 10.20
N VAL A 179 -20.47 -27.46 10.15
CA VAL A 179 -21.92 -27.55 9.94
C VAL A 179 -22.26 -28.15 8.57
N CYS A 180 -21.50 -27.83 7.53
CA CYS A 180 -21.68 -28.40 6.20
C CYS A 180 -21.25 -29.88 6.11
N GLY A 181 -20.44 -30.36 7.08
CA GLY A 181 -19.95 -31.74 7.12
C GLY A 181 -18.56 -31.94 6.49
N VAL A 182 -17.72 -30.90 6.47
CA VAL A 182 -16.34 -31.00 6.00
C VAL A 182 -15.50 -31.82 7.00
N PRO A 183 -14.78 -32.87 6.57
CA PRO A 183 -13.86 -33.59 7.43
C PRO A 183 -12.76 -32.70 8.01
N ALA A 184 -12.37 -32.94 9.27
CA ALA A 184 -11.40 -32.08 9.98
C ALA A 184 -10.04 -31.96 9.26
N ASP A 185 -9.57 -33.04 8.63
CA ASP A 185 -8.33 -33.09 7.85
C ASP A 185 -8.41 -32.29 6.53
N LYS A 186 -9.63 -31.94 6.08
CA LYS A 186 -9.88 -31.19 4.85
C LYS A 186 -10.26 -29.73 5.07
N ILE A 187 -10.49 -29.27 6.30
CA ILE A 187 -10.89 -27.88 6.59
C ILE A 187 -9.94 -26.86 5.95
N ARG A 188 -8.62 -27.02 6.13
CA ARG A 188 -7.63 -26.08 5.59
C ARG A 188 -7.54 -26.14 4.06
N PRO A 189 -7.42 -27.32 3.42
CA PRO A 189 -7.56 -27.43 1.96
C PRO A 189 -8.84 -26.77 1.42
N ILE A 190 -9.99 -27.03 2.02
CA ILE A 190 -11.27 -26.47 1.55
C ILE A 190 -11.32 -24.95 1.74
N SER A 191 -10.85 -24.44 2.87
CA SER A 191 -10.70 -22.99 3.05
C SER A 191 -9.83 -22.34 1.98
N SER A 192 -8.75 -23.00 1.55
CA SER A 192 -7.89 -22.51 0.47
C SER A 192 -8.61 -22.48 -0.88
N ALA A 193 -9.55 -23.41 -1.13
CA ALA A 193 -10.37 -23.36 -2.34
C ALA A 193 -11.38 -22.19 -2.28
N VAL A 194 -12.04 -22.01 -1.13
CA VAL A 194 -13.02 -20.92 -0.92
C VAL A 194 -12.37 -19.54 -1.09
N ASP A 195 -11.11 -19.36 -0.64
CA ASP A 195 -10.38 -18.09 -0.81
C ASP A 195 -10.21 -17.68 -2.29
N LYS A 196 -10.34 -18.61 -3.23
CA LYS A 196 -10.24 -18.34 -4.67
C LYS A 196 -11.53 -17.83 -5.29
N LEU A 197 -12.64 -17.77 -4.54
CA LEU A 197 -13.92 -17.21 -5.02
C LEU A 197 -13.82 -15.73 -5.38
N ASP A 198 -12.79 -15.04 -4.90
CA ASP A 198 -12.47 -13.67 -5.29
C ASP A 198 -11.99 -13.54 -6.74
N LYS A 199 -11.47 -14.63 -7.31
CA LYS A 199 -10.85 -14.69 -8.65
C LYS A 199 -11.53 -15.67 -9.59
N MET A 200 -12.27 -16.64 -9.06
CA MET A 200 -12.83 -17.76 -9.81
C MET A 200 -14.32 -17.91 -9.53
N PRO A 201 -15.14 -18.23 -10.55
CA PRO A 201 -16.53 -18.58 -10.35
C PRO A 201 -16.69 -19.79 -9.43
N TRP A 202 -17.86 -19.88 -8.76
CA TRP A 202 -18.19 -21.00 -7.89
C TRP A 202 -18.00 -22.36 -8.55
N ALA A 203 -18.39 -22.52 -9.82
CA ALA A 203 -18.28 -23.79 -10.54
C ALA A 203 -16.84 -24.33 -10.55
N ASP A 204 -15.84 -23.46 -10.72
CA ASP A 204 -14.43 -23.85 -10.73
C ASP A 204 -13.92 -24.16 -9.32
N VAL A 205 -14.34 -23.37 -8.32
CA VAL A 205 -13.99 -23.61 -6.91
C VAL A 205 -14.60 -24.92 -6.42
N ARG A 206 -15.85 -25.20 -6.75
CA ARG A 206 -16.53 -26.47 -6.48
C ARG A 206 -15.78 -27.63 -7.12
N LYS A 207 -15.37 -27.48 -8.37
CA LYS A 207 -14.59 -28.49 -9.08
C LYS A 207 -13.28 -28.80 -8.34
N GLU A 208 -12.53 -27.77 -7.92
CA GLU A 208 -11.32 -27.96 -7.12
C GLU A 208 -11.61 -28.69 -5.80
N MET A 209 -12.67 -28.30 -5.08
CA MET A 209 -13.03 -28.94 -3.81
C MET A 209 -13.35 -30.43 -3.97
N VAL A 210 -14.09 -30.78 -5.03
CA VAL A 210 -14.56 -32.16 -5.25
C VAL A 210 -13.51 -33.03 -5.93
N GLU A 211 -12.94 -32.57 -7.04
CA GLU A 211 -12.06 -33.38 -7.89
C GLU A 211 -10.62 -33.41 -7.39
N GLU A 212 -10.11 -32.30 -6.87
CA GLU A 212 -8.70 -32.20 -6.44
C GLU A 212 -8.53 -32.45 -4.94
N LYS A 213 -9.46 -31.95 -4.13
CA LYS A 213 -9.42 -32.05 -2.66
C LYS A 213 -10.30 -33.18 -2.11
N GLY A 214 -11.04 -33.87 -2.98
CA GLY A 214 -11.81 -35.07 -2.65
C GLY A 214 -12.97 -34.82 -1.67
N LEU A 215 -13.56 -33.63 -1.68
CA LEU A 215 -14.77 -33.33 -0.88
C LEU A 215 -16.00 -33.96 -1.54
N ASP A 216 -16.96 -34.38 -0.71
CA ASP A 216 -18.26 -34.81 -1.23
C ASP A 216 -19.00 -33.64 -1.91
N GLY A 217 -19.62 -33.91 -3.06
CA GLY A 217 -20.29 -32.89 -3.86
C GLY A 217 -21.45 -32.22 -3.13
N ALA A 218 -22.23 -32.97 -2.35
CA ALA A 218 -23.34 -32.40 -1.58
C ALA A 218 -22.85 -31.54 -0.41
N VAL A 219 -21.68 -31.87 0.17
CA VAL A 219 -21.02 -31.01 1.17
C VAL A 219 -20.56 -29.71 0.51
N ALA A 220 -19.96 -29.76 -0.68
CA ALA A 220 -19.58 -28.57 -1.43
C ALA A 220 -20.81 -27.68 -1.73
N ASP A 221 -21.92 -28.27 -2.17
CA ASP A 221 -23.15 -27.53 -2.47
C ASP A 221 -23.75 -26.85 -1.23
N LYS A 222 -23.62 -27.47 -0.04
CA LYS A 222 -24.00 -26.82 1.23
C LYS A 222 -23.10 -25.62 1.56
N ILE A 223 -21.79 -25.73 1.32
CA ILE A 223 -20.86 -24.62 1.54
C ILE A 223 -21.26 -23.41 0.70
N GLU A 224 -21.67 -23.62 -0.55
CA GLU A 224 -22.13 -22.55 -1.47
C GLU A 224 -23.15 -21.63 -0.79
N THR A 225 -24.14 -22.24 -0.12
CA THR A 225 -25.27 -21.52 0.50
C THR A 225 -24.83 -20.50 1.57
N TYR A 226 -23.61 -20.64 2.10
CA TYR A 226 -23.01 -19.69 3.03
C TYR A 226 -22.03 -18.75 2.34
N VAL A 227 -21.06 -19.29 1.59
CA VAL A 227 -19.90 -18.51 1.13
C VAL A 227 -20.23 -17.49 0.05
N VAL A 228 -21.37 -17.60 -0.64
CA VAL A 228 -21.83 -16.61 -1.61
C VAL A 228 -22.50 -15.39 -0.97
N LYS A 229 -22.77 -15.42 0.35
CA LYS A 229 -23.43 -14.34 1.07
C LYS A 229 -22.44 -13.21 1.41
N LYS A 230 -22.89 -11.99 1.15
CA LYS A 230 -22.20 -10.74 1.51
C LYS A 230 -23.21 -9.69 1.93
N GLY A 231 -22.81 -8.81 2.85
CA GLY A 231 -23.67 -7.74 3.36
C GLY A 231 -22.96 -6.97 4.46
N THR A 232 -23.71 -6.45 5.42
CA THR A 232 -23.20 -5.72 6.57
C THR A 232 -23.90 -6.23 7.84
N ARG A 233 -24.57 -5.35 8.60
CA ARG A 233 -25.40 -5.73 9.75
C ARG A 233 -26.56 -6.64 9.36
N ASP A 234 -27.16 -6.42 8.19
CA ASP A 234 -28.24 -7.24 7.63
C ASP A 234 -27.85 -8.72 7.46
N LEU A 235 -26.61 -8.97 7.01
CA LEU A 235 -26.09 -10.32 6.91
C LEU A 235 -25.84 -10.93 8.29
N LEU A 236 -25.25 -10.16 9.22
CA LEU A 236 -25.04 -10.63 10.59
C LEU A 236 -26.37 -11.02 11.25
N GLU A 237 -27.41 -10.19 11.15
CA GLU A 237 -28.75 -10.49 11.66
C GLU A 237 -29.37 -11.73 11.03
N THR A 238 -29.08 -11.98 9.75
CA THR A 238 -29.53 -13.18 9.06
C THR A 238 -28.82 -14.42 9.60
N LEU A 239 -27.49 -14.36 9.80
CA LEU A 239 -26.71 -15.48 10.32
C LEU A 239 -26.99 -15.77 11.80
N LEU A 240 -27.34 -14.75 12.59
CA LEU A 240 -27.80 -14.89 13.97
C LEU A 240 -29.19 -15.56 14.09
N LYS A 241 -29.89 -15.80 12.98
CA LYS A 241 -31.14 -16.59 12.94
C LYS A 241 -30.91 -18.01 12.43
N ASP A 242 -29.70 -18.35 12.03
CA ASP A 242 -29.36 -19.68 11.52
C ASP A 242 -29.10 -20.64 12.68
N GLU A 243 -30.06 -21.53 12.95
CA GLU A 243 -29.99 -22.48 14.06
C GLU A 243 -28.79 -23.44 13.94
N ALA A 244 -28.38 -23.80 12.72
CA ALA A 244 -27.28 -24.73 12.50
C ALA A 244 -25.94 -24.07 12.84
N LEU A 245 -25.74 -22.82 12.45
CA LEU A 245 -24.57 -22.05 12.84
C LEU A 245 -24.53 -21.75 14.34
N LEU A 246 -25.67 -21.38 14.94
CA LEU A 246 -25.73 -21.08 16.38
C LEU A 246 -25.54 -22.30 17.27
N ALA A 247 -25.86 -23.50 16.79
CA ALA A 247 -25.56 -24.75 17.47
C ALA A 247 -24.05 -25.06 17.49
N ASN A 248 -23.27 -24.50 16.56
CA ASN A 248 -21.82 -24.63 16.55
C ASN A 248 -21.17 -23.56 17.44
N ALA A 249 -20.48 -24.00 18.50
CA ALA A 249 -19.88 -23.09 19.48
C ALA A 249 -18.84 -22.12 18.88
N SER A 250 -18.07 -22.57 17.88
CA SER A 250 -17.07 -21.74 17.20
C SER A 250 -17.75 -20.65 16.36
N ALA A 251 -18.69 -21.04 15.49
CA ALA A 251 -19.42 -20.08 14.66
C ALA A 251 -20.19 -19.07 15.50
N LYS A 252 -20.88 -19.51 16.56
CA LYS A 252 -21.57 -18.62 17.50
C LYS A 252 -20.64 -17.58 18.11
N ALA A 253 -19.51 -17.99 18.66
CA ALA A 253 -18.54 -17.06 19.24
C ALA A 253 -18.00 -16.07 18.19
N GLY A 254 -17.75 -16.55 16.96
CA GLY A 254 -17.35 -15.66 15.86
C GLY A 254 -18.43 -14.65 15.47
N LEU A 255 -19.70 -15.03 15.45
CA LEU A 255 -20.81 -14.11 15.17
C LEU A 255 -20.99 -13.06 16.27
N GLU A 256 -20.82 -13.46 17.53
CA GLU A 256 -20.81 -12.53 18.68
C GLU A 256 -19.65 -11.52 18.57
N ASP A 257 -18.44 -11.98 18.25
CA ASP A 257 -17.27 -11.12 17.98
C ASP A 257 -17.57 -10.13 16.84
N MET A 258 -18.21 -10.58 15.75
CA MET A 258 -18.56 -9.71 14.61
C MET A 258 -19.62 -8.66 14.96
N GLY A 259 -20.59 -8.98 15.83
CA GLY A 259 -21.56 -8.00 16.33
C GLY A 259 -20.90 -6.88 17.11
N LEU A 260 -20.04 -7.26 18.06
CA LEU A 260 -19.27 -6.30 18.86
C LEU A 260 -18.37 -5.42 17.98
N LEU A 261 -17.71 -6.02 17.00
CA LEU A 261 -16.88 -5.29 16.04
C LEU A 261 -17.69 -4.25 15.26
N MET A 262 -18.87 -4.62 14.74
CA MET A 262 -19.71 -3.68 13.99
C MET A 262 -20.17 -2.49 14.84
N ASP A 263 -20.49 -2.71 16.12
CA ASP A 263 -20.83 -1.63 17.06
C ASP A 263 -19.66 -0.66 17.28
N TYR A 264 -18.43 -1.18 17.40
CA TYR A 264 -17.24 -0.33 17.53
C TYR A 264 -16.90 0.41 16.24
N LEU A 265 -17.08 -0.22 15.08
CA LEU A 265 -16.86 0.42 13.78
C LEU A 265 -17.89 1.52 13.49
N GLU A 266 -19.13 1.37 13.99
CA GLU A 266 -20.13 2.43 13.97
C GLU A 266 -19.71 3.60 14.87
N ALA A 267 -19.23 3.32 16.09
CA ALA A 267 -18.72 4.35 16.99
C ALA A 267 -17.52 5.11 16.41
N PHE A 268 -16.67 4.45 15.61
CA PHE A 268 -15.58 5.08 14.87
C PHE A 268 -16.01 5.76 13.56
N GLY A 269 -17.29 5.64 13.16
CA GLY A 269 -17.82 6.24 11.95
C GLY A 269 -17.22 5.66 10.66
N VAL A 270 -16.90 4.36 10.66
CA VAL A 270 -16.27 3.67 9.50
C VAL A 270 -17.03 2.44 9.03
N LEU A 271 -18.19 2.13 9.63
CA LEU A 271 -18.99 0.96 9.28
C LEU A 271 -19.47 0.97 7.81
N ASP A 272 -19.65 2.14 7.21
CA ASP A 272 -20.05 2.32 5.81
C ASP A 272 -19.01 1.80 4.81
N ARG A 273 -17.76 1.60 5.23
CA ARG A 273 -16.67 1.04 4.41
C ARG A 273 -16.58 -0.48 4.48
N ILE A 274 -17.35 -1.11 5.36
CA ILE A 274 -17.22 -2.52 5.70
C ILE A 274 -18.15 -3.36 4.84
N SER A 275 -17.66 -4.51 4.38
CA SER A 275 -18.46 -5.57 3.76
C SER A 275 -18.20 -6.88 4.51
N PHE A 276 -19.17 -7.40 5.25
CA PHE A 276 -19.09 -8.75 5.78
C PHE A 276 -19.26 -9.74 4.61
N ASP A 277 -18.20 -10.46 4.27
CA ASP A 277 -18.11 -11.29 3.07
C ASP A 277 -17.69 -12.72 3.46
N MET A 278 -18.63 -13.67 3.37
CA MET A 278 -18.43 -15.06 3.79
C MET A 278 -17.47 -15.83 2.87
N SER A 279 -17.12 -15.29 1.70
CA SER A 279 -16.13 -15.88 0.80
C SER A 279 -14.69 -15.59 1.22
N LEU A 280 -14.45 -14.55 2.03
CA LEU A 280 -13.12 -14.15 2.45
C LEU A 280 -12.55 -15.20 3.41
N ALA A 281 -11.51 -15.93 3.00
CA ALA A 281 -10.95 -17.03 3.78
C ALA A 281 -9.43 -16.97 4.02
N ARG A 282 -8.75 -15.96 3.44
CA ARG A 282 -7.33 -15.57 3.55
C ARG A 282 -6.35 -16.73 3.78
N GLY A 283 -5.52 -17.01 2.78
CA GLY A 283 -4.58 -18.15 2.78
C GLY A 283 -3.44 -18.21 3.80
N LEU A 284 -3.35 -17.35 4.82
CA LEU A 284 -2.32 -17.48 5.87
C LEU A 284 -2.88 -18.23 7.07
N ASP A 285 -2.28 -19.40 7.36
CA ASP A 285 -2.76 -20.34 8.37
C ASP A 285 -2.66 -19.82 9.82
N TYR A 286 -1.97 -18.70 10.05
CA TYR A 286 -1.75 -18.17 11.40
C TYR A 286 -2.92 -17.34 11.95
N TYR A 287 -3.93 -16.99 11.14
CA TYR A 287 -5.08 -16.24 11.63
C TYR A 287 -6.00 -17.08 12.53
N THR A 288 -6.46 -16.49 13.63
CA THR A 288 -7.28 -17.12 14.67
C THR A 288 -8.63 -16.43 14.87
N GLY A 289 -8.75 -15.16 14.49
CA GLY A 289 -9.93 -14.33 14.73
C GLY A 289 -10.45 -13.65 13.47
N VAL A 290 -10.73 -12.34 13.56
CA VAL A 290 -11.14 -11.54 12.41
C VAL A 290 -10.05 -11.56 11.33
N ILE A 291 -10.48 -11.56 10.08
CA ILE A 291 -9.64 -11.42 8.89
C ILE A 291 -10.26 -10.34 8.00
N TYR A 292 -9.41 -9.59 7.33
CA TYR A 292 -9.87 -8.51 6.46
C TYR A 292 -8.97 -8.28 5.26
N GLU A 293 -9.59 -7.75 4.21
CA GLU A 293 -8.95 -7.43 2.96
C GLU A 293 -9.57 -6.17 2.35
N VAL A 294 -8.71 -5.25 1.92
CA VAL A 294 -9.13 -4.02 1.26
C VAL A 294 -9.07 -4.20 -0.24
N VAL A 295 -10.22 -4.02 -0.87
CA VAL A 295 -10.42 -4.20 -2.31
C VAL A 295 -10.87 -2.91 -2.97
N THR A 296 -10.67 -2.86 -4.27
CA THR A 296 -10.93 -1.73 -5.16
C THR A 296 -11.64 -2.26 -6.40
N GLU A 297 -12.23 -1.40 -7.23
CA GLU A 297 -12.84 -1.82 -8.51
C GLU A 297 -11.86 -2.62 -9.39
N GLY A 298 -10.57 -2.27 -9.38
CA GLY A 298 -9.51 -2.95 -10.12
C GLY A 298 -8.91 -4.18 -9.43
N SER A 299 -9.37 -4.54 -8.23
CA SER A 299 -8.79 -5.66 -7.47
C SER A 299 -9.15 -7.03 -8.08
N ALA A 300 -10.35 -7.16 -8.66
CA ALA A 300 -10.78 -8.37 -9.35
C ALA A 300 -10.36 -8.38 -10.84
N PRO A 301 -10.25 -9.57 -11.48
CA PRO A 301 -10.01 -9.65 -12.92
C PRO A 301 -11.17 -9.05 -13.73
N ALA A 302 -10.87 -8.38 -14.85
CA ALA A 302 -11.89 -7.78 -15.71
C ALA A 302 -12.87 -8.80 -16.35
N VAL A 303 -12.49 -10.09 -16.36
CA VAL A 303 -13.23 -11.18 -17.00
C VAL A 303 -14.16 -11.94 -16.04
N SER A 304 -14.37 -11.43 -14.81
CA SER A 304 -15.27 -12.07 -13.83
C SER A 304 -16.76 -11.92 -14.17
N SER A 305 -17.13 -11.18 -15.23
CA SER A 305 -18.48 -11.16 -15.77
C SER A 305 -18.70 -12.38 -16.69
N SER A 306 -19.69 -13.20 -16.34
CA SER A 306 -20.04 -14.43 -17.03
C SER A 306 -20.33 -14.21 -18.52
N ALA A 307 -19.40 -14.62 -19.39
CA ALA A 307 -19.61 -14.76 -20.83
C ALA A 307 -18.73 -15.88 -21.42
N PRO A 308 -19.19 -16.56 -22.49
CA PRO A 308 -18.44 -17.63 -23.18
C PRO A 308 -17.11 -17.17 -23.83
N GLU A 309 -16.75 -15.89 -23.75
CA GLU A 309 -15.44 -15.36 -24.13
C GLU A 309 -14.33 -15.68 -23.10
N ALA A 310 -14.66 -15.83 -21.82
CA ALA A 310 -13.68 -16.17 -20.77
C ALA A 310 -13.06 -17.56 -21.00
N GLU A 311 -13.87 -18.55 -21.41
CA GLU A 311 -13.38 -19.89 -21.78
C GLU A 311 -12.53 -19.89 -23.05
N LYS A 312 -12.85 -19.03 -24.04
CA LYS A 312 -12.09 -18.93 -25.29
C LYS A 312 -10.71 -18.31 -25.05
N LEU A 313 -10.59 -17.33 -24.14
CA LEU A 313 -9.33 -16.67 -23.79
C LEU A 313 -8.44 -17.51 -22.87
N GLN A 314 -9.00 -18.25 -21.91
CA GLN A 314 -8.22 -19.25 -21.14
C GLN A 314 -7.63 -20.35 -22.04
N LYS A 315 -8.35 -20.73 -23.11
CA LYS A 315 -7.85 -21.69 -24.13
C LYS A 315 -6.85 -21.05 -25.12
N SER A 316 -6.97 -19.76 -25.44
CA SER A 316 -6.03 -19.07 -26.35
C SER A 316 -4.70 -18.71 -25.68
N GLY A 317 -4.68 -18.41 -24.38
CA GLY A 317 -3.45 -18.29 -23.58
C GLY A 317 -2.63 -19.59 -23.52
N LYS A 318 -3.26 -20.75 -23.74
CA LYS A 318 -2.58 -22.04 -23.91
C LYS A 318 -1.97 -22.24 -25.31
N LYS A 319 -2.37 -21.47 -26.33
CA LYS A 319 -1.96 -21.66 -27.74
C LYS A 319 -0.76 -20.80 -28.17
N SER A 320 -0.34 -19.79 -27.42
CA SER A 320 0.93 -19.07 -27.67
C SER A 320 2.13 -19.70 -26.97
N LYS A 321 2.09 -21.01 -26.69
CA LYS A 321 3.21 -21.78 -26.13
C LYS A 321 4.33 -21.93 -27.16
N SER A 322 5.22 -20.94 -27.24
CA SER A 322 6.56 -21.16 -27.76
C SER A 322 7.33 -22.09 -26.80
N LYS A 323 8.13 -23.01 -27.34
CA LYS A 323 8.93 -23.99 -26.58
C LYS A 323 10.16 -23.33 -25.93
N GLY A 324 9.95 -22.41 -24.99
CA GLY A 324 10.97 -21.85 -24.10
C GLY A 324 10.36 -21.59 -22.73
N ASN A 325 11.14 -21.72 -21.64
CA ASN A 325 10.71 -21.65 -20.22
C ASN A 325 9.56 -20.66 -19.95
N ALA A 326 8.31 -21.15 -20.00
CA ALA A 326 7.10 -20.34 -19.91
C ALA A 326 6.75 -19.90 -18.48
N ASP A 327 7.38 -20.48 -17.46
CA ASP A 327 7.19 -20.07 -16.06
C ASP A 327 7.94 -18.76 -15.73
N ASP A 328 8.65 -18.14 -16.68
CA ASP A 328 9.58 -17.05 -16.39
C ASP A 328 9.25 -15.67 -17.00
N ASP A 329 8.06 -15.47 -17.58
CA ASP A 329 7.64 -14.17 -18.15
C ASP A 329 6.75 -13.31 -17.22
N ASP A 330 6.84 -11.98 -17.35
CA ASP A 330 6.01 -11.00 -16.61
C ASP A 330 4.54 -11.05 -17.07
N ARG A 331 3.61 -11.26 -16.13
CA ARG A 331 2.16 -11.43 -16.41
C ARG A 331 1.37 -10.13 -16.40
N SER A 332 2.04 -8.99 -16.50
CA SER A 332 1.44 -7.64 -16.58
C SER A 332 0.25 -7.53 -17.56
N ASN A 333 0.32 -8.22 -18.71
CA ASN A 333 -0.72 -8.17 -19.76
C ASN A 333 -1.79 -9.25 -19.64
N ASP A 334 -1.76 -10.08 -18.59
CA ASP A 334 -2.70 -11.17 -18.41
C ASP A 334 -4.07 -10.65 -17.93
N PRO A 335 -5.15 -10.71 -18.75
CA PRO A 335 -6.46 -10.17 -18.39
C PRO A 335 -7.13 -10.95 -17.25
N THR A 336 -6.65 -12.15 -16.93
CA THR A 336 -7.15 -12.97 -15.81
C THR A 336 -6.61 -12.54 -14.46
N LEU A 337 -5.68 -11.57 -14.42
CA LEU A 337 -5.13 -11.01 -13.19
C LEU A 337 -5.75 -9.63 -12.90
N GLY A 338 -6.39 -9.47 -11.73
CA GLY A 338 -6.68 -8.15 -11.18
C GLY A 338 -5.43 -7.52 -10.54
N VAL A 339 -5.56 -6.29 -10.03
CA VAL A 339 -4.51 -5.65 -9.21
C VAL A 339 -4.34 -6.37 -7.87
N GLY A 340 -5.37 -7.09 -7.42
CA GLY A 340 -5.44 -7.73 -6.11
C GLY A 340 -5.74 -6.71 -5.00
N SER A 341 -5.78 -7.18 -3.76
CA SER A 341 -6.02 -6.34 -2.59
C SER A 341 -4.88 -5.37 -2.31
N VAL A 342 -5.22 -4.21 -1.75
CA VAL A 342 -4.28 -3.12 -1.47
C VAL A 342 -3.82 -3.08 -0.02
N ALA A 343 -4.58 -3.69 0.88
CA ALA A 343 -4.18 -3.97 2.25
C ALA A 343 -4.90 -5.24 2.74
N ALA A 344 -4.33 -5.93 3.72
CA ALA A 344 -4.93 -7.11 4.34
C ALA A 344 -4.39 -7.32 5.75
N GLY A 345 -5.14 -8.03 6.57
CA GLY A 345 -4.69 -8.36 7.92
C GLY A 345 -5.70 -9.22 8.67
N GLY A 346 -5.52 -9.27 9.99
CA GLY A 346 -6.38 -10.03 10.89
C GLY A 346 -5.74 -10.29 12.23
N ARG A 347 -6.44 -11.06 13.05
CA ARG A 347 -6.03 -11.49 14.40
C ARG A 347 -5.31 -12.85 14.35
N TYR A 348 -4.18 -12.97 15.04
CA TYR A 348 -3.27 -14.13 14.99
C TYR A 348 -2.66 -14.48 16.36
N ASP A 349 -3.51 -14.88 17.30
CA ASP A 349 -3.15 -14.97 18.73
C ASP A 349 -2.07 -16.01 19.08
N ASN A 350 -1.86 -16.99 18.20
CA ASN A 350 -1.01 -18.15 18.46
C ASN A 350 0.42 -18.01 17.91
N LEU A 351 0.70 -17.00 17.08
CA LEU A 351 1.95 -16.94 16.33
C LEU A 351 3.18 -16.76 17.23
N VAL A 352 3.08 -15.90 18.25
CA VAL A 352 4.16 -15.67 19.22
C VAL A 352 4.47 -16.94 20.04
N GLY A 353 3.41 -17.66 20.43
CA GLY A 353 3.52 -18.92 21.19
C GLY A 353 4.25 -20.04 20.42
N MET A 354 4.35 -19.94 19.10
CA MET A 354 5.15 -20.87 18.29
C MET A 354 6.66 -20.68 18.45
N PHE A 355 7.11 -19.51 18.91
CA PHE A 355 8.53 -19.22 19.14
C PHE A 355 8.90 -19.28 20.62
N LEU A 356 7.98 -18.86 21.49
CA LEU A 356 8.13 -18.97 22.93
C LEU A 356 6.95 -19.75 23.51
N PRO A 357 7.10 -21.07 23.72
CA PRO A 357 6.05 -21.88 24.33
C PRO A 357 5.58 -21.27 25.66
N LYS A 358 4.26 -21.20 25.87
CA LYS A 358 3.57 -20.54 27.00
C LYS A 358 3.46 -19.00 26.93
N ALA A 359 4.10 -18.33 25.97
CA ALA A 359 3.78 -16.94 25.69
C ALA A 359 2.47 -16.87 24.90
N GLN A 360 1.38 -16.53 25.59
CA GLN A 360 0.14 -16.11 24.92
C GLN A 360 0.14 -14.60 24.86
N ILE A 361 0.60 -14.07 23.72
CA ILE A 361 0.55 -12.65 23.39
C ILE A 361 -0.38 -12.54 22.18
N PRO A 362 -1.68 -12.25 22.40
CA PRO A 362 -2.64 -12.04 21.32
C PRO A 362 -2.19 -10.88 20.44
N CYS A 363 -2.40 -10.99 19.13
CA CYS A 363 -1.99 -9.97 18.18
C CYS A 363 -3.06 -9.75 17.12
N VAL A 364 -3.24 -8.51 16.70
CA VAL A 364 -4.02 -8.13 15.52
C VAL A 364 -3.30 -7.02 14.77
N GLY A 365 -3.36 -7.04 13.45
CA GLY A 365 -2.69 -6.02 12.67
C GLY A 365 -3.02 -6.05 11.18
N VAL A 366 -2.45 -5.11 10.45
CA VAL A 366 -2.70 -4.90 9.03
C VAL A 366 -1.41 -4.62 8.29
N SER A 367 -1.34 -5.07 7.04
CA SER A 367 -0.27 -4.79 6.11
C SER A 367 -0.81 -4.08 4.87
N PHE A 368 -0.20 -2.95 4.50
CA PHE A 368 -0.50 -2.23 3.27
C PHE A 368 0.50 -2.61 2.17
N GLY A 369 -0.02 -3.03 1.01
CA GLY A 369 0.76 -3.33 -0.18
C GLY A 369 1.10 -2.07 -0.95
N VAL A 370 2.18 -1.39 -0.56
CA VAL A 370 2.52 -0.04 -1.04
C VAL A 370 2.70 0.02 -2.55
N ASP A 371 3.32 -0.99 -3.16
CA ASP A 371 3.51 -1.04 -4.61
C ASP A 371 2.18 -1.03 -5.39
N ARG A 372 1.12 -1.66 -4.86
CA ARG A 372 -0.22 -1.62 -5.47
C ARG A 372 -0.90 -0.28 -5.23
N ILE A 373 -0.82 0.24 -4.01
CA ILE A 373 -1.33 1.57 -3.65
C ILE A 373 -0.70 2.63 -4.55
N PHE A 374 0.62 2.56 -4.75
CA PHE A 374 1.37 3.42 -5.64
C PHE A 374 0.84 3.34 -7.07
N SER A 375 0.75 2.14 -7.66
CA SER A 375 0.30 1.99 -9.05
C SER A 375 -1.11 2.52 -9.28
N ILE A 376 -2.05 2.26 -8.37
CA ILE A 376 -3.42 2.77 -8.44
C ILE A 376 -3.45 4.29 -8.27
N THR A 377 -2.73 4.81 -7.27
CA THR A 377 -2.68 6.25 -6.98
C THR A 377 -2.07 7.00 -8.16
N LYS A 378 -0.97 6.51 -8.73
CA LYS A 378 -0.33 7.09 -9.91
C LYS A 378 -1.27 7.11 -11.12
N ALA A 379 -1.88 5.98 -11.46
CA ALA A 379 -2.82 5.89 -12.58
C ALA A 379 -4.05 6.80 -12.40
N ARG A 380 -4.49 7.02 -11.15
CA ARG A 380 -5.53 7.99 -10.84
C ARG A 380 -5.07 9.42 -11.08
N LEU A 381 -3.94 9.82 -10.50
CA LEU A 381 -3.40 11.17 -10.62
C LEU A 381 -3.13 11.55 -12.08
N GLU A 382 -2.65 10.60 -12.90
CA GLU A 382 -2.46 10.78 -14.34
C GLU A 382 -3.78 11.02 -15.10
N ARG A 383 -4.87 10.32 -14.73
CA ARG A 383 -6.20 10.52 -15.32
C ARG A 383 -6.83 11.85 -14.92
N GLU A 384 -6.66 12.24 -13.66
CA GLU A 384 -7.25 13.47 -13.09
C GLU A 384 -6.46 14.73 -13.47
N LYS A 385 -5.31 14.60 -14.16
CA LYS A 385 -4.41 15.71 -14.54
C LYS A 385 -4.07 16.66 -13.38
N SER A 386 -3.98 16.12 -12.16
CA SER A 386 -3.69 16.94 -10.98
C SER A 386 -2.28 17.54 -11.08
N ALA A 387 -2.19 18.87 -11.03
CA ALA A 387 -0.93 19.61 -11.16
C ALA A 387 0.08 19.30 -10.05
N GLU A 388 -0.37 18.86 -8.86
CA GLU A 388 0.50 18.40 -7.78
C GLU A 388 1.25 17.10 -8.11
N ALA A 389 0.68 16.25 -8.97
CA ALA A 389 1.17 14.89 -9.21
C ALA A 389 2.42 14.82 -10.11
N LEU A 390 2.81 15.94 -10.72
CA LEU A 390 3.82 15.99 -11.79
C LEU A 390 5.14 16.61 -11.34
N ARG A 391 5.29 17.00 -10.08
CA ARG A 391 6.57 17.51 -9.58
C ARG A 391 7.60 16.38 -9.56
N SER A 392 8.72 16.61 -10.24
CA SER A 392 9.88 15.71 -10.25
C SER A 392 10.87 16.04 -9.13
N SER A 393 10.59 17.08 -8.34
CA SER A 393 11.44 17.62 -7.28
C SER A 393 10.60 18.24 -6.15
N GLU A 394 11.11 18.13 -4.91
CA GLU A 394 10.55 18.82 -3.74
C GLU A 394 11.05 20.25 -3.55
N VAL A 395 11.86 20.79 -4.47
CA VAL A 395 12.39 22.16 -4.36
C VAL A 395 11.26 23.18 -4.37
N ASP A 396 11.21 24.01 -3.34
CA ASP A 396 10.24 25.08 -3.14
C ASP A 396 10.61 26.36 -3.90
N ALA A 397 11.91 26.68 -3.94
CA ALA A 397 12.41 27.92 -4.51
C ALA A 397 13.65 27.72 -5.39
N PHE A 398 13.60 28.18 -6.64
CA PHE A 398 14.75 28.17 -7.54
C PHE A 398 15.39 29.56 -7.57
N VAL A 399 16.64 29.66 -7.13
CA VAL A 399 17.40 30.92 -7.07
C VAL A 399 18.06 31.17 -8.42
N MET A 400 17.70 32.29 -9.02
CA MET A 400 18.10 32.73 -10.36
C MET A 400 18.77 34.09 -10.30
N ALA A 401 19.59 34.39 -11.29
CA ALA A 401 20.10 35.74 -11.48
C ALA A 401 20.00 36.16 -12.94
N PHE A 402 19.83 37.46 -13.16
CA PHE A 402 19.96 38.11 -14.47
C PHE A 402 20.67 39.44 -14.31
N GLY A 403 21.25 39.94 -15.40
CA GLY A 403 21.95 41.21 -15.38
C GLY A 403 22.31 41.67 -16.78
N GLY A 404 22.83 42.90 -16.86
CA GLY A 404 23.10 43.60 -18.10
C GLY A 404 24.50 43.36 -18.65
N LYS A 405 25.07 44.42 -19.24
CA LYS A 405 26.42 44.40 -19.79
C LYS A 405 27.43 44.35 -18.64
N GLY A 406 28.16 43.23 -18.52
CA GLY A 406 29.09 42.99 -17.42
C GLY A 406 28.65 41.88 -16.45
N PHE A 407 27.43 41.36 -16.61
CA PHE A 407 26.85 40.35 -15.72
C PHE A 407 27.79 39.17 -15.46
N THR A 408 28.11 38.92 -14.18
CA THR A 408 29.01 37.85 -13.75
C THR A 408 28.30 36.50 -13.58
N GLY A 409 26.97 36.50 -13.64
CA GLY A 409 26.16 35.34 -13.24
C GLY A 409 25.83 35.29 -11.75
N MET A 410 26.41 36.20 -10.96
CA MET A 410 26.15 36.38 -9.53
C MET A 410 26.21 35.07 -8.74
N LEU A 411 27.20 34.21 -9.05
CA LEU A 411 27.26 32.87 -8.47
C LEU A 411 27.39 32.91 -6.94
N LYS A 412 28.25 33.78 -6.40
CA LYS A 412 28.46 33.88 -4.95
C LYS A 412 27.19 34.37 -4.25
N GLU A 413 26.51 35.34 -4.85
CA GLU A 413 25.28 35.92 -4.33
C GLU A 413 24.14 34.89 -4.37
N ARG A 414 23.99 34.15 -5.48
CA ARG A 414 23.03 33.03 -5.56
C ARG A 414 23.32 31.96 -4.51
N MET A 415 24.59 31.61 -4.29
CA MET A 415 24.99 30.66 -3.24
C MET A 415 24.63 31.17 -1.84
N ASN A 416 24.89 32.45 -1.55
CA ASN A 416 24.54 33.07 -0.26
C ASN A 416 23.01 33.10 -0.03
N VAL A 417 22.23 33.41 -1.07
CA VAL A 417 20.77 33.38 -1.00
C VAL A 417 20.26 31.95 -0.76
N CYS A 418 20.76 30.96 -1.51
CA CYS A 418 20.40 29.55 -1.29
C CYS A 418 20.79 29.09 0.12
N GLN A 419 21.98 29.41 0.61
CA GLN A 419 22.40 29.10 1.98
C GLN A 419 21.44 29.71 3.01
N THR A 420 21.02 30.96 2.81
CA THR A 420 20.08 31.64 3.71
C THR A 420 18.71 30.95 3.74
N LEU A 421 18.21 30.51 2.58
CA LEU A 421 16.99 29.71 2.46
C LEU A 421 17.13 28.33 3.12
N TRP A 422 18.25 27.63 2.90
CA TRP A 422 18.53 26.34 3.53
C TRP A 422 18.64 26.43 5.05
N ASN A 423 19.31 27.46 5.59
CA ASN A 423 19.39 27.71 7.03
C ASN A 423 18.02 27.96 7.66
N ALA A 424 17.05 28.41 6.86
CA ALA A 424 15.67 28.52 7.29
C ALA A 424 14.87 27.22 7.08
N GLY A 425 15.40 26.19 6.43
CA GLY A 425 14.67 24.96 6.12
C GLY A 425 13.78 25.05 4.87
N VAL A 426 14.00 26.04 4.01
CA VAL A 426 13.36 26.11 2.68
C VAL A 426 14.14 25.23 1.72
N LYS A 427 13.45 24.37 0.96
CA LYS A 427 14.07 23.52 -0.07
C LYS A 427 14.40 24.39 -1.28
N ALA A 428 15.65 24.81 -1.42
CA ALA A 428 16.07 25.72 -2.49
C ALA A 428 17.15 25.11 -3.40
N GLU A 429 17.19 25.53 -4.68
CA GLU A 429 18.20 25.10 -5.65
C GLU A 429 18.65 26.27 -6.55
N PHE A 430 19.83 26.16 -7.16
CA PHE A 430 20.34 27.11 -8.16
C PHE A 430 21.16 26.38 -9.23
N SER A 431 21.33 27.01 -10.40
CA SER A 431 22.16 26.42 -11.47
C SER A 431 23.65 26.41 -11.11
N TYR A 432 24.31 25.25 -11.23
CA TYR A 432 25.77 25.08 -11.08
C TYR A 432 26.62 25.61 -12.24
N LYS A 433 26.05 26.50 -13.06
CA LYS A 433 26.81 27.28 -14.03
C LYS A 433 27.22 28.60 -13.38
N VAL A 434 28.42 29.08 -13.68
CA VAL A 434 28.87 30.41 -13.25
C VAL A 434 27.92 31.49 -13.77
N LYS A 435 27.61 31.44 -15.08
CA LYS A 435 26.75 32.42 -15.78
C LYS A 435 25.62 31.73 -16.56
N PRO A 436 24.57 31.25 -15.89
CA PRO A 436 23.43 30.64 -16.56
C PRO A 436 22.61 31.71 -17.32
N LYS A 437 22.02 31.32 -18.46
CA LYS A 437 21.08 32.20 -19.18
C LYS A 437 19.71 32.15 -18.48
N LEU A 438 19.04 33.30 -18.33
CA LEU A 438 17.74 33.39 -17.65
C LEU A 438 16.68 32.40 -18.19
N PRO A 439 16.47 32.23 -19.51
CA PRO A 439 15.52 31.24 -20.01
C PRO A 439 15.86 29.79 -19.63
N GLN A 440 17.16 29.45 -19.48
CA GLN A 440 17.57 28.11 -19.05
C GLN A 440 17.30 27.86 -17.56
N GLN A 441 17.32 28.93 -16.75
CA GLN A 441 16.99 28.83 -15.32
C GLN A 441 15.49 28.62 -15.14
N PHE A 442 14.65 29.40 -15.84
CA PHE A 442 13.20 29.16 -15.85
C PHE A 442 12.85 27.76 -16.34
N LYS A 443 13.45 27.31 -17.45
CA LYS A 443 13.25 25.94 -17.93
C LYS A 443 13.62 24.88 -16.89
N ALA A 444 14.71 25.07 -16.13
CA ALA A 444 15.10 24.14 -15.09
C ALA A 444 14.09 24.12 -13.93
N ALA A 445 13.62 25.29 -13.48
CA ALA A 445 12.58 25.40 -12.46
C ALA A 445 11.25 24.78 -12.92
N GLU A 446 10.83 25.02 -14.16
CA GLU A 446 9.63 24.43 -14.77
C GLU A 446 9.74 22.90 -14.88
N GLN A 447 10.88 22.38 -15.32
CA GLN A 447 11.13 20.92 -15.39
C GLN A 447 11.07 20.25 -14.01
N GLY A 448 11.53 20.95 -12.96
CA GLY A 448 11.42 20.50 -11.57
C GLY A 448 10.02 20.66 -10.97
N GLY A 449 9.14 21.42 -11.62
CA GLY A 449 7.85 21.84 -11.04
C GLY A 449 8.02 22.74 -9.81
N VAL A 450 9.07 23.56 -9.78
CA VAL A 450 9.38 24.44 -8.64
C VAL A 450 8.36 25.58 -8.56
N PRO A 451 7.69 25.80 -7.42
CA PRO A 451 6.60 26.76 -7.33
C PRO A 451 7.04 28.23 -7.31
N PHE A 452 8.26 28.53 -6.84
CA PHE A 452 8.74 29.91 -6.74
C PHE A 452 10.13 30.08 -7.35
N ALA A 453 10.36 31.20 -8.03
CA ALA A 453 11.67 31.66 -8.46
C ALA A 453 12.11 32.86 -7.61
N VAL A 454 13.32 32.82 -7.05
CA VAL A 454 13.94 33.95 -6.35
C VAL A 454 14.96 34.56 -7.30
N ILE A 455 14.68 35.75 -7.82
CA ILE A 455 15.41 36.38 -8.90
C ILE A 455 16.26 37.53 -8.35
N LEU A 456 17.58 37.43 -8.58
CA LEU A 456 18.57 38.45 -8.25
C LEU A 456 18.84 39.30 -9.50
N GLY A 457 18.65 40.61 -9.37
CA GLY A 457 19.16 41.62 -10.32
C GLY A 457 20.26 42.44 -9.65
N GLU A 458 21.17 42.99 -10.45
CA GLU A 458 22.33 43.74 -9.95
C GLU A 458 21.90 44.98 -9.14
N ASP A 459 20.93 45.74 -9.66
CA ASP A 459 20.43 46.96 -9.01
C ASP A 459 19.60 46.63 -7.76
N GLU A 460 18.68 45.67 -7.85
CA GLU A 460 17.84 45.31 -6.71
C GLU A 460 18.64 44.71 -5.56
N LEU A 461 19.66 43.90 -5.86
CA LEU A 461 20.52 43.32 -4.82
C LEU A 461 21.39 44.40 -4.16
N ALA A 462 21.83 45.42 -4.90
CA ALA A 462 22.55 46.56 -4.33
C ALA A 462 21.68 47.36 -3.33
N GLU A 463 20.36 47.38 -3.54
CA GLU A 463 19.38 47.93 -2.59
C GLU A 463 19.02 46.96 -1.45
N GLY A 464 19.63 45.77 -1.38
CA GLY A 464 19.31 44.76 -0.39
C GLY A 464 17.96 44.07 -0.62
N LYS A 465 17.51 44.00 -1.88
CA LYS A 465 16.22 43.41 -2.28
C LYS A 465 16.39 42.29 -3.29
N VAL A 466 15.39 41.43 -3.37
CA VAL A 466 15.27 40.36 -4.36
C VAL A 466 13.83 40.23 -4.81
N ARG A 467 13.60 39.56 -5.93
CA ARG A 467 12.24 39.35 -6.46
C ARG A 467 11.80 37.91 -6.25
N ILE A 468 10.61 37.71 -5.69
CA ILE A 468 9.97 36.38 -5.63
C ILE A 468 8.88 36.32 -6.69
N LYS A 469 9.02 35.41 -7.65
CA LYS A 469 8.03 35.15 -8.70
C LYS A 469 7.37 33.79 -8.45
N GLU A 470 6.04 33.76 -8.44
CA GLU A 470 5.30 32.51 -8.45
C GLU A 470 5.22 31.95 -9.87
N MET A 471 5.58 30.68 -10.01
CA MET A 471 5.61 29.97 -11.29
C MET A 471 4.20 29.51 -11.68
N GLY A 472 3.86 29.66 -12.96
CA GLY A 472 2.62 29.15 -13.54
C GLY A 472 1.39 30.07 -13.42
N LEU A 473 1.53 31.30 -12.90
CA LEU A 473 0.43 32.27 -12.86
C LEU A 473 -0.08 32.62 -14.26
N GLU A 474 -1.39 32.86 -14.39
CA GLU A 474 -2.01 33.27 -15.67
C GLU A 474 -1.57 34.68 -16.10
N ASP A 475 -1.67 34.95 -17.40
CA ASP A 475 -1.34 36.27 -17.94
C ASP A 475 -2.37 37.30 -17.46
N GLY A 476 -1.88 38.44 -16.96
CA GLY A 476 -2.71 39.47 -16.32
C GLY A 476 -2.80 39.36 -14.79
N HIS A 477 -2.27 38.31 -14.17
CA HIS A 477 -2.19 38.23 -12.71
C HIS A 477 -1.30 39.35 -12.13
N PRO A 478 -1.69 40.05 -11.05
CA PRO A 478 -0.95 41.19 -10.50
C PRO A 478 0.50 40.87 -10.14
N GLU A 479 0.76 39.66 -9.65
CA GLU A 479 2.09 39.18 -9.26
C GLU A 479 2.82 38.38 -10.34
N LYS A 480 2.35 38.40 -11.60
CA LYS A 480 2.93 37.61 -12.69
C LYS A 480 4.43 37.86 -12.89
N GLU A 481 4.87 39.10 -12.73
CA GLU A 481 6.29 39.46 -12.83
C GLU A 481 7.08 39.28 -11.54
N GLY A 482 6.43 38.90 -10.44
CA GLY A 482 7.03 38.70 -9.14
C GLY A 482 7.11 39.97 -8.31
N VAL A 483 7.11 39.77 -7.00
CA VAL A 483 7.07 40.83 -5.98
C VAL A 483 8.48 41.08 -5.46
N LEU A 484 8.84 42.37 -5.34
CA LEU A 484 10.10 42.79 -4.75
C LEU A 484 10.02 42.73 -3.23
N VAL A 485 11.00 42.11 -2.59
CA VAL A 485 11.05 41.88 -1.14
C VAL A 485 12.43 42.19 -0.59
N ASP A 486 12.51 42.58 0.68
CA ASP A 486 13.79 42.77 1.34
C ASP A 486 14.50 41.43 1.51
N LEU A 487 15.80 41.41 1.20
CA LEU A 487 16.64 40.21 1.30
C LEU A 487 16.66 39.65 2.73
N ALA A 488 16.56 40.52 3.74
CA ALA A 488 16.50 40.13 5.14
C ALA A 488 15.21 39.36 5.50
N SER A 489 14.08 39.66 4.85
CA SER A 489 12.79 38.97 5.08
C SER A 489 12.57 37.78 4.15
N LEU A 490 13.45 37.57 3.17
CA LEU A 490 13.29 36.55 2.12
C LEU A 490 12.92 35.16 2.69
N PRO A 491 13.58 34.62 3.74
CA PRO A 491 13.24 33.28 4.22
C PRO A 491 11.82 33.17 4.78
N ALA A 492 11.36 34.19 5.51
CA ALA A 492 10.02 34.21 6.07
C ALA A 492 8.96 34.31 4.97
N GLU A 493 9.20 35.15 3.97
CA GLU A 493 8.28 35.35 2.86
C GLU A 493 8.15 34.10 1.98
N VAL A 494 9.27 33.44 1.64
CA VAL A 494 9.24 32.19 0.86
C VAL A 494 8.52 31.10 1.64
N LYS A 495 8.78 30.93 2.94
CA LYS A 495 8.04 29.98 3.78
C LYS A 495 6.54 30.23 3.78
N ALA A 496 6.13 31.49 3.98
CA ALA A 496 4.72 31.85 4.01
C ALA A 496 4.04 31.56 2.67
N ARG A 497 4.71 31.88 1.55
CA ARG A 497 4.21 31.59 0.19
C ARG A 497 4.08 30.09 -0.08
N VAL A 498 5.08 29.30 0.31
CA VAL A 498 5.07 27.84 0.18
C VAL A 498 3.96 27.21 0.99
N ALA A 499 3.77 27.64 2.24
CA ALA A 499 2.67 27.17 3.08
C ALA A 499 1.30 27.50 2.47
N ARG A 500 1.07 28.76 2.07
CA ARG A 500 -0.18 29.17 1.40
C ARG A 500 -0.50 28.35 0.16
N LYS A 501 0.50 28.08 -0.68
CA LYS A 501 0.32 27.29 -1.91
C LYS A 501 -0.04 25.83 -1.61
N ARG A 502 0.55 25.25 -0.55
CA ARG A 502 0.20 23.91 -0.07
C ARG A 502 -1.24 23.84 0.46
N ASP A 503 -1.67 24.86 1.20
CA ASP A 503 -3.03 24.94 1.74
C ASP A 503 -4.07 25.11 0.63
N GLN A 504 -3.79 25.96 -0.37
CA GLN A 504 -4.64 26.15 -1.54
C GLN A 504 -4.78 24.87 -2.37
N ALA A 505 -3.69 24.14 -2.57
CA ALA A 505 -3.76 22.86 -3.28
C ALA A 505 -4.61 21.85 -2.51
N SER A 506 -4.45 21.78 -1.18
CA SER A 506 -5.28 20.93 -0.32
C SER A 506 -6.77 21.33 -0.36
N ALA A 507 -7.08 22.62 -0.40
CA ALA A 507 -8.45 23.13 -0.48
C ALA A 507 -9.10 22.92 -1.87
N VAL A 508 -8.33 23.01 -2.96
CA VAL A 508 -8.82 22.70 -4.32
C VAL A 508 -9.09 21.21 -4.46
N THR A 509 -8.25 20.36 -3.86
CA THR A 509 -8.55 18.92 -3.72
C THR A 509 -9.88 18.73 -2.98
N GLN A 510 -10.13 19.47 -1.90
CA GLN A 510 -11.41 19.47 -1.15
C GLN A 510 -12.62 20.06 -1.89
N GLN A 511 -12.44 20.99 -2.83
CA GLN A 511 -13.55 21.54 -3.62
C GLN A 511 -13.93 20.66 -4.81
N LEU A 512 -12.95 20.04 -5.47
CA LEU A 512 -13.21 19.00 -6.48
C LEU A 512 -13.90 17.77 -5.84
N GLU A 513 -13.63 17.51 -4.56
CA GLU A 513 -14.32 16.52 -3.72
C GLU A 513 -15.82 16.80 -3.55
N GLY A 514 -16.23 18.07 -3.40
CA GLY A 514 -17.64 18.44 -3.21
C GLY A 514 -18.49 18.44 -4.49
N LEU A 515 -17.88 18.61 -5.66
CA LEU A 515 -18.59 18.66 -6.95
C LEU A 515 -18.93 17.26 -7.51
N ASN A 516 -18.14 16.24 -7.19
CA ASN A 516 -18.38 14.86 -7.67
C ASN A 516 -19.45 14.09 -6.88
N VAL A 517 -19.87 14.59 -5.71
CA VAL A 517 -20.97 13.98 -4.92
C VAL A 517 -22.35 14.26 -5.55
N ASN A 518 -22.42 15.12 -6.58
CA ASN A 518 -23.65 15.51 -7.28
C ASN A 518 -23.80 14.90 -8.69
N ALA A 519 -23.06 13.85 -9.03
CA ALA A 519 -23.35 13.09 -10.25
C ALA A 519 -24.63 12.24 -10.03
N PRO A 520 -25.67 12.41 -10.86
CA PRO A 520 -26.94 11.71 -10.65
C PRO A 520 -26.75 10.20 -10.83
N THR A 521 -27.18 9.44 -9.82
CA THR A 521 -27.42 7.99 -9.92
C THR A 521 -28.46 7.74 -11.01
N ASN A 522 -28.03 7.16 -12.13
CA ASN A 522 -28.91 6.53 -13.11
C ASN A 522 -28.58 5.04 -13.20
#